data_AF-H8L3K5-F1
#
_entry.id   AF-H8L3K5-F1
#
_cell.length_a   1.000
_cell.length_b   1.000
_cell.length_c   1.000
_cell.angle_alpha   90.00
_cell.angle_beta   90.00
_cell.angle_gamma   90.00
#
_symmetry.space_group_name_H-M   'P 1'
#
loop_
_entity.id
_entity.type
_entity.pdbx_description
1 polymer ?
#
loop_
_entity_poly.entity_id
_entity_poly.type
_entity_poly.pdbx_seq_one_letter_code
_entity_poly.pdbx_strand_id
1 'polypeptide(L)'
;MPLDQPSQMRPIQHRIATFVAIALSTCSMAAASSAFAQEKTPISAPPAQAIKQDPIERGKYLAIAADCAACHTVPGSTQLFAGGYAIDSPMGKIYSSNITPSKQYGIGNYTEAQFAAAVRDGVNAKGEHLYPAMPYPSYAALTDDDISALYAYFMNGVKPVEAPAPETRLPFPFNIRASMLGWNLLNLSSKRFTPDPSKPADWNRGKYLVDDLAHCSECHTPRNALMALQGGSALYSGSQLGSWHAPNITSDKVSGIGGWSDQELATYLKTGHLDGKAQAAGPMAEAITNSLQHLTDGDIHDIIVYLRSLPAVATPGQTSPSYAQGQPSDAEADTMGTPILVDNVAHMSGEELYLNTCASCHQADGKGTADGFYPSLVHNTAVGGSSPDNLIATILFGVERDAGGKHTLMPGFGPGSEVQELSDTEVATLANYVLKQYGNASLTVTAADVATVRQGGPTPLIAKVAAPGAWAGIVVAIIVVLLLIGLIARRKRSH
;
A
#
# COMPACT_ATOMS: atom_id res chain seq x y z
N MET A 1 16.93 78.78 -5.54
CA MET A 1 16.40 77.68 -4.69
C MET A 1 15.99 76.59 -5.66
N PRO A 2 16.89 75.61 -5.92
CA PRO A 2 17.17 74.54 -4.98
C PRO A 2 18.67 74.26 -4.74
N LEU A 3 18.90 73.30 -3.85
CA LEU A 3 20.10 72.96 -3.09
C LEU A 3 21.02 71.96 -3.81
N ASP A 4 22.32 72.13 -3.53
CA ASP A 4 23.40 71.14 -3.31
C ASP A 4 23.82 70.08 -4.36
N GLN A 5 25.10 70.24 -4.78
CA GLN A 5 26.10 69.20 -5.07
C GLN A 5 26.65 68.59 -3.75
N PRO A 6 27.61 67.61 -3.71
CA PRO A 6 28.39 66.91 -4.75
C PRO A 6 28.37 65.35 -4.61
N SER A 7 28.61 64.51 -5.63
CA SER A 7 29.80 64.17 -6.42
C SER A 7 30.69 63.02 -5.86
N GLN A 8 30.84 61.97 -6.70
CA GLN A 8 31.88 60.92 -6.81
C GLN A 8 31.97 59.86 -5.68
N MET A 9 32.16 58.54 -5.93
CA MET A 9 33.00 57.82 -6.89
C MET A 9 32.45 56.41 -7.20
N ARG A 10 32.72 55.89 -8.40
CA ARG A 10 32.73 54.44 -8.73
C ARG A 10 34.17 53.90 -8.55
N PRO A 11 34.35 52.60 -8.22
CA PRO A 11 34.67 51.62 -9.27
C PRO A 11 33.88 50.30 -9.07
N ILE A 12 33.10 49.83 -10.04
CA ILE A 12 33.49 48.81 -11.03
C ILE A 12 34.58 47.85 -10.52
N GLN A 13 34.18 46.79 -9.84
CA GLN A 13 34.68 45.42 -10.00
C GLN A 13 33.74 44.46 -9.26
N HIS A 14 33.55 43.25 -9.82
CA HIS A 14 32.59 42.21 -9.43
C HIS A 14 31.19 42.27 -10.05
N ARG A 15 31.17 42.18 -11.38
CA ARG A 15 30.26 41.24 -12.04
C ARG A 15 30.74 39.81 -11.73
N ILE A 16 29.81 38.87 -11.54
CA ILE A 16 29.97 37.45 -11.14
C ILE A 16 29.83 37.25 -9.62
N ALA A 17 28.60 37.37 -9.08
CA ALA A 17 28.17 36.67 -7.84
C ALA A 17 26.67 36.88 -7.48
N THR A 18 25.78 37.18 -8.43
CA THR A 18 24.35 37.39 -8.10
C THR A 18 23.44 36.88 -9.21
N PHE A 19 23.50 35.57 -9.47
CA PHE A 19 22.47 34.84 -10.23
C PHE A 19 22.33 33.37 -9.77
N VAL A 20 22.72 33.05 -8.52
CA VAL A 20 22.56 31.70 -7.94
C VAL A 20 21.64 31.69 -6.69
N ALA A 21 21.18 32.85 -6.21
CA ALA A 21 20.44 32.94 -4.94
C ALA A 21 18.94 33.34 -5.07
N ILE A 22 18.31 33.16 -6.24
CA ILE A 22 16.85 33.36 -6.43
C ILE A 22 16.22 32.14 -7.16
N ALA A 23 16.79 30.94 -6.95
CA ALA A 23 16.24 29.68 -7.48
C ALA A 23 16.06 28.59 -6.39
N LEU A 24 16.17 28.96 -5.11
CA LEU A 24 16.07 28.04 -3.97
C LEU A 24 15.16 28.60 -2.85
N SER A 25 13.97 29.12 -3.18
CA SER A 25 13.03 29.56 -2.13
C SER A 25 11.54 29.50 -2.48
N THR A 26 11.12 28.64 -3.43
CA THR A 26 9.69 28.35 -3.65
C THR A 26 9.48 26.89 -4.02
N CYS A 27 9.83 25.98 -3.11
CA CYS A 27 9.35 24.60 -3.14
C CYS A 27 9.49 24.00 -1.74
N SER A 28 8.81 24.59 -0.77
CA SER A 28 8.68 24.02 0.57
C SER A 28 7.40 24.56 1.18
N MET A 29 6.68 23.67 1.85
CA MET A 29 5.38 23.88 2.51
C MET A 29 4.14 23.72 1.63
N ALA A 30 3.83 22.45 1.35
CA ALA A 30 2.50 21.88 1.61
C ALA A 30 2.61 20.34 1.58
N ALA A 31 3.43 19.78 2.47
CA ALA A 31 3.31 18.38 2.87
C ALA A 31 2.29 18.35 4.01
N ALA A 32 1.01 18.46 3.67
CA ALA A 32 -0.04 17.99 4.56
C ALA A 32 -0.08 16.47 4.37
N SER A 33 0.52 15.75 5.30
CA SER A 33 0.40 14.31 5.43
C SER A 33 -1.06 13.97 5.71
N SER A 34 -1.86 13.73 4.66
CA SER A 34 -3.09 12.95 4.77
C SER A 34 -2.70 11.48 4.84
N ALA A 35 -2.00 11.09 5.91
CA ALA A 35 -1.55 9.73 6.13
C ALA A 35 -2.69 8.95 6.80
N PHE A 36 -3.40 8.16 6.00
CA PHE A 36 -4.09 6.93 6.40
C PHE A 36 -5.07 6.99 7.58
N ALA A 37 -5.84 8.08 7.74
CA ALA A 37 -7.08 8.00 8.49
C ALA A 37 -8.07 7.15 7.68
N GLN A 38 -8.28 5.92 8.10
CA GLN A 38 -8.97 4.90 7.32
C GLN A 38 -10.47 4.96 7.57
N GLU A 39 -11.15 5.89 6.91
CA GLU A 39 -12.57 6.11 7.16
C GLU A 39 -13.49 5.30 6.22
N LYS A 40 -14.48 4.67 6.85
CA LYS A 40 -15.54 3.84 6.25
C LYS A 40 -16.06 4.37 4.90
N THR A 41 -15.90 3.59 3.84
CA THR A 41 -16.77 3.75 2.68
C THR A 41 -18.17 3.22 3.03
N PRO A 42 -19.26 4.02 2.92
CA PRO A 42 -20.60 3.62 3.38
C PRO A 42 -21.28 2.65 2.40
N ILE A 43 -20.66 1.49 2.15
CA ILE A 43 -21.20 0.44 1.30
C ILE A 43 -21.49 -0.78 2.18
N SER A 44 -22.77 -1.04 2.43
CA SER A 44 -23.21 -2.27 3.08
C SER A 44 -23.35 -3.39 2.06
N ALA A 45 -22.83 -4.59 2.38
CA ALA A 45 -23.04 -5.77 1.55
C ALA A 45 -24.52 -6.10 1.37
N PRO A 46 -24.93 -6.54 0.16
CA PRO A 46 -26.27 -7.06 -0.07
C PRO A 46 -26.48 -8.42 0.62
N PRO A 47 -27.74 -8.76 0.98
CA PRO A 47 -28.07 -10.09 1.46
C PRO A 47 -27.73 -11.18 0.43
N ALA A 48 -27.28 -12.35 0.88
CA ALA A 48 -26.87 -13.46 0.00
C ALA A 48 -27.93 -13.87 -1.04
N GLN A 49 -29.22 -13.72 -0.72
CA GLN A 49 -30.30 -14.00 -1.66
C GLN A 49 -30.37 -12.97 -2.81
N ALA A 50 -30.15 -11.69 -2.51
CA ALA A 50 -30.16 -10.61 -3.50
C ALA A 50 -29.00 -10.75 -4.50
N ILE A 51 -27.82 -11.16 -4.01
CA ILE A 51 -26.63 -11.46 -4.84
C ILE A 51 -26.93 -12.46 -5.96
N LYS A 52 -27.84 -13.42 -5.71
CA LYS A 52 -28.20 -14.46 -6.68
C LYS A 52 -29.28 -14.04 -7.67
N GLN A 53 -30.07 -13.02 -7.34
CA GLN A 53 -31.31 -12.69 -8.07
C GLN A 53 -31.24 -11.37 -8.83
N ASP A 54 -30.40 -10.43 -8.38
CA ASP A 54 -30.28 -9.10 -8.96
C ASP A 54 -28.84 -8.86 -9.46
N PRO A 55 -28.64 -8.66 -10.78
CA PRO A 55 -27.34 -8.33 -11.35
C PRO A 55 -26.68 -7.08 -10.74
N ILE A 56 -27.45 -6.08 -10.31
CA ILE A 56 -26.93 -4.85 -9.69
C ILE A 56 -26.41 -5.17 -8.29
N GLU A 57 -27.15 -5.95 -7.48
CA GLU A 57 -26.68 -6.36 -6.15
C GLU A 57 -25.51 -7.33 -6.24
N ARG A 58 -25.49 -8.22 -7.25
CA ARG A 58 -24.30 -9.02 -7.57
C ARG A 58 -23.10 -8.11 -7.88
N GLY A 59 -23.27 -7.12 -8.75
CA GLY A 59 -22.23 -6.17 -9.11
C GLY A 59 -21.72 -5.38 -7.92
N LYS A 60 -22.62 -4.96 -7.03
CA LYS A 60 -22.27 -4.31 -5.77
C LYS A 60 -21.41 -5.21 -4.88
N TYR A 61 -21.80 -6.48 -4.73
CA TYR A 61 -21.02 -7.45 -3.97
C TYR A 61 -19.62 -7.67 -4.56
N LEU A 62 -19.52 -7.80 -5.88
CA LEU A 62 -18.24 -7.93 -6.57
C LEU A 62 -17.37 -6.68 -6.41
N ALA A 63 -17.95 -5.49 -6.46
CA ALA A 63 -17.22 -4.23 -6.27
C ALA A 63 -16.67 -4.09 -4.83
N ILE A 64 -17.41 -4.60 -3.84
CA ILE A 64 -16.94 -4.71 -2.44
C ILE A 64 -15.81 -5.73 -2.35
N ALA A 65 -16.02 -6.95 -2.88
CA ALA A 65 -15.02 -8.02 -2.82
C ALA A 65 -13.69 -7.63 -3.50
N ALA A 66 -13.77 -6.93 -4.63
CA ALA A 66 -12.63 -6.38 -5.34
C ALA A 66 -12.04 -5.10 -4.74
N ASP A 67 -12.62 -4.61 -3.65
CA ASP A 67 -12.15 -3.43 -2.92
C ASP A 67 -12.12 -2.15 -3.79
N CYS A 68 -13.05 -2.02 -4.73
CA CYS A 68 -13.09 -0.89 -5.67
C CYS A 68 -13.19 0.45 -4.93
N ALA A 69 -13.91 0.47 -3.81
CA ALA A 69 -14.19 1.69 -3.05
C ALA A 69 -12.95 2.20 -2.29
N ALA A 70 -12.06 1.32 -1.82
CA ALA A 70 -10.85 1.72 -1.10
C ALA A 70 -9.92 2.57 -1.96
N CYS A 71 -9.81 2.25 -3.25
CA CYS A 71 -9.00 3.05 -4.18
C CYS A 71 -9.79 4.18 -4.84
N HIS A 72 -11.06 3.99 -5.19
CA HIS A 72 -11.82 4.98 -5.94
C HIS A 72 -12.59 5.98 -5.06
N THR A 73 -12.38 5.97 -3.74
CA THR A 73 -12.94 6.96 -2.83
C THR A 73 -11.82 7.55 -1.99
N VAL A 74 -11.76 8.88 -1.88
CA VAL A 74 -10.85 9.51 -0.91
C VAL A 74 -11.35 9.23 0.50
N PRO A 75 -10.49 8.78 1.44
CA PRO A 75 -10.86 8.61 2.84
C PRO A 75 -11.56 9.85 3.41
N GLY A 76 -12.66 9.63 4.14
CA GLY A 76 -13.52 10.68 4.70
C GLY A 76 -14.44 11.40 3.71
N SER A 77 -14.35 11.09 2.42
CA SER A 77 -15.26 11.62 1.42
C SER A 77 -16.59 10.87 1.40
N THR A 78 -17.69 11.61 1.39
CA THR A 78 -19.02 11.06 1.09
C THR A 78 -19.26 10.84 -0.41
N GLN A 79 -18.32 11.26 -1.26
CA GLN A 79 -18.37 11.09 -2.71
C GLN A 79 -17.78 9.74 -3.11
N LEU A 80 -18.54 8.68 -2.88
CA LEU A 80 -18.17 7.31 -3.25
C LEU A 80 -17.77 7.21 -4.72
N PHE A 81 -16.67 6.50 -4.99
CA PHE A 81 -16.18 6.18 -6.33
C PHE A 81 -15.77 7.37 -7.20
N ALA A 82 -15.68 8.58 -6.63
CA ALA A 82 -15.32 9.81 -7.34
C ALA A 82 -13.83 9.92 -7.70
N GLY A 83 -13.00 8.96 -7.30
CA GLY A 83 -11.57 8.96 -7.51
C GLY A 83 -10.83 9.96 -6.64
N GLY A 84 -9.55 10.17 -6.96
CA GLY A 84 -8.68 11.14 -6.31
C GLY A 84 -7.91 10.64 -5.10
N TYR A 85 -8.03 9.36 -4.75
CA TYR A 85 -7.10 8.73 -3.81
C TYR A 85 -5.68 8.76 -4.39
N ALA A 86 -4.72 9.22 -3.59
CA ALA A 86 -3.33 9.32 -3.98
C ALA A 86 -2.57 8.07 -3.53
N ILE A 87 -2.16 7.24 -4.48
CA ILE A 87 -1.28 6.11 -4.25
C ILE A 87 0.15 6.62 -4.32
N ASP A 88 0.81 6.71 -3.17
CA ASP A 88 2.24 7.00 -3.10
C ASP A 88 3.02 5.80 -3.64
N SER A 89 3.75 6.02 -4.73
CA SER A 89 4.62 5.00 -5.31
C SER A 89 6.04 5.53 -5.47
N PRO A 90 7.04 4.64 -5.56
CA PRO A 90 8.41 5.05 -5.82
C PRO A 90 8.62 5.75 -7.17
N MET A 91 7.65 5.64 -8.08
CA MET A 91 7.65 6.31 -9.38
C MET A 91 6.96 7.68 -9.33
N GLY A 92 6.36 8.06 -8.21
CA GLY A 92 5.53 9.26 -8.02
C GLY A 92 4.09 8.93 -7.64
N LYS A 93 3.30 9.97 -7.34
CA LYS A 93 1.89 9.81 -6.96
C LYS A 93 1.03 9.40 -8.16
N ILE A 94 0.25 8.34 -7.99
CA ILE A 94 -0.76 7.89 -8.94
C ILE A 94 -2.12 8.17 -8.33
N TYR A 95 -3.03 8.80 -9.08
CA TYR A 95 -4.37 9.13 -8.62
C TYR A 95 -5.41 8.20 -9.23
N SER A 96 -6.33 7.71 -8.40
CA SER A 96 -7.48 6.93 -8.87
C SER A 96 -8.46 7.79 -9.66
N SER A 97 -9.11 7.19 -10.67
CA SER A 97 -10.08 7.88 -11.52
C SER A 97 -11.48 7.92 -10.90
N ASN A 98 -12.31 8.87 -11.32
CA ASN A 98 -13.76 8.82 -11.05
C ASN A 98 -14.38 7.68 -11.87
N ILE A 99 -15.01 6.71 -11.20
CA ILE A 99 -15.69 5.56 -11.83
C ILE A 99 -17.21 5.58 -11.62
N THR A 100 -17.77 6.72 -11.22
CA THR A 100 -19.23 6.93 -11.15
C THR A 100 -19.82 7.04 -12.56
N PRO A 101 -21.15 6.94 -12.74
CA PRO A 101 -21.79 7.10 -14.05
C PRO A 101 -21.87 8.55 -14.53
N SER A 102 -21.09 9.47 -13.95
CA SER A 102 -20.93 10.83 -14.50
C SER A 102 -20.48 10.74 -15.96
N LYS A 103 -21.19 11.43 -16.85
CA LYS A 103 -20.84 11.50 -18.27
C LYS A 103 -19.69 12.46 -18.56
N GLN A 104 -19.41 13.39 -17.64
CA GLN A 104 -18.38 14.39 -17.83
C GLN A 104 -17.05 13.97 -17.20
N TYR A 105 -17.10 13.40 -15.99
CA TYR A 105 -15.92 13.11 -15.19
C TYR A 105 -15.70 11.61 -14.94
N GLY A 106 -16.76 10.81 -15.02
CA GLY A 106 -16.74 9.38 -14.73
C GLY A 106 -16.80 8.49 -15.98
N ILE A 107 -17.36 7.30 -15.81
CA ILE A 107 -17.50 6.28 -16.86
C ILE A 107 -18.85 6.31 -17.57
N GLY A 108 -19.66 7.36 -17.40
CA GLY A 108 -21.04 7.44 -17.91
C GLY A 108 -21.22 7.29 -19.42
N ASN A 109 -20.15 7.43 -20.21
CA ASN A 109 -20.14 7.23 -21.67
C ASN A 109 -19.43 5.93 -22.10
N TYR A 110 -18.93 5.13 -21.16
CA TYR A 110 -18.28 3.85 -21.47
C TYR A 110 -19.33 2.87 -21.97
N THR A 111 -19.04 2.15 -23.03
CA THR A 111 -19.72 0.88 -23.31
C THR A 111 -19.24 -0.19 -22.34
N GLU A 112 -20.03 -1.25 -22.17
CA GLU A 112 -19.61 -2.41 -21.36
C GLU A 112 -18.28 -2.99 -21.84
N ALA A 113 -18.05 -3.05 -23.16
CA ALA A 113 -16.79 -3.50 -23.73
C ALA A 113 -15.60 -2.59 -23.36
N GLN A 114 -15.80 -1.27 -23.30
CA GLN A 114 -14.77 -0.33 -22.86
C GLN A 114 -14.52 -0.44 -21.35
N PHE A 115 -15.56 -0.68 -20.56
CA PHE A 115 -15.41 -0.97 -19.13
C PHE A 115 -14.62 -2.27 -18.91
N ALA A 116 -14.97 -3.32 -19.65
CA ALA A 116 -14.25 -4.59 -19.62
C ALA A 116 -12.77 -4.43 -19.99
N ALA A 117 -12.46 -3.63 -21.03
CA ALA A 117 -11.08 -3.35 -21.43
C ALA A 117 -10.31 -2.54 -20.38
N ALA A 118 -10.97 -1.60 -19.70
CA ALA A 118 -10.33 -0.85 -18.62
C ALA A 118 -9.99 -1.76 -17.43
N VAL A 119 -10.94 -2.60 -17.03
CA VAL A 119 -10.80 -3.48 -15.85
C VAL A 119 -9.86 -4.65 -16.11
N ARG A 120 -9.95 -5.30 -17.27
CA ARG A 120 -9.21 -6.55 -17.57
C ARG A 120 -7.94 -6.33 -18.36
N ASP A 121 -7.91 -5.31 -19.22
CA ASP A 121 -6.80 -5.11 -20.17
C ASP A 121 -5.97 -3.86 -19.82
N GLY A 122 -6.41 -3.07 -18.84
CA GLY A 122 -5.77 -1.84 -18.43
C GLY A 122 -5.82 -0.77 -19.53
N VAL A 123 -6.89 -0.72 -20.33
CA VAL A 123 -7.05 0.27 -21.42
C VAL A 123 -8.35 1.03 -21.25
N ASN A 124 -8.26 2.34 -21.02
CA ASN A 124 -9.45 3.18 -20.82
C ASN A 124 -10.21 3.45 -22.14
N ALA A 125 -11.39 4.07 -22.06
CA ALA A 125 -12.21 4.37 -23.25
C ALA A 125 -11.55 5.33 -24.26
N LYS A 126 -10.48 6.04 -23.87
CA LYS A 126 -9.68 6.91 -24.75
C LYS A 126 -8.52 6.14 -25.43
N GLY A 127 -8.36 4.86 -25.14
CA GLY A 127 -7.26 4.02 -25.63
C GLY A 127 -5.95 4.21 -24.86
N GLU A 128 -5.97 4.88 -23.71
CA GLU A 128 -4.77 5.06 -22.89
C GLU A 128 -4.55 3.86 -21.98
N HIS A 129 -3.30 3.42 -21.88
CA HIS A 129 -2.91 2.37 -20.96
C HIS A 129 -2.85 2.88 -19.51
N LEU A 130 -3.44 2.11 -18.61
CA LEU A 130 -3.43 2.33 -17.17
C LEU A 130 -2.12 1.79 -16.56
N TYR A 131 -1.65 2.43 -15.50
CA TYR A 131 -0.58 1.87 -14.69
C TYR A 131 -1.13 0.69 -13.86
N PRO A 132 -0.34 -0.36 -13.64
CA PRO A 132 -0.75 -1.53 -12.84
C PRO A 132 -0.84 -1.24 -11.33
N ALA A 133 -1.02 0.03 -10.95
CA ALA A 133 -1.50 0.41 -9.62
C ALA A 133 -2.99 0.05 -9.45
N MET A 134 -3.77 0.10 -10.53
CA MET A 134 -5.01 -0.66 -10.62
C MET A 134 -4.64 -2.11 -10.94
N PRO A 135 -5.07 -3.13 -10.16
CA PRO A 135 -4.64 -4.51 -10.34
C PRO A 135 -5.37 -5.22 -11.49
N TYR A 136 -5.42 -4.57 -12.66
CA TYR A 136 -5.99 -5.15 -13.89
C TYR A 136 -5.32 -6.48 -14.32
N PRO A 137 -4.03 -6.78 -14.03
CA PRO A 137 -3.49 -8.10 -14.32
C PRO A 137 -4.16 -9.22 -13.53
N SER A 138 -4.54 -8.96 -12.28
CA SER A 138 -5.32 -9.87 -11.45
C SER A 138 -6.78 -9.93 -11.93
N TYR A 139 -7.38 -8.78 -12.24
CA TYR A 139 -8.74 -8.73 -12.79
C TYR A 139 -8.88 -9.29 -14.21
N ALA A 140 -7.79 -9.56 -14.92
CA ALA A 140 -7.85 -10.10 -16.27
C ALA A 140 -8.59 -11.45 -16.33
N ALA A 141 -8.66 -12.18 -15.22
CA ALA A 141 -9.38 -13.43 -15.12
C ALA A 141 -10.89 -13.26 -14.84
N LEU A 142 -11.39 -12.06 -14.52
CA LEU A 142 -12.81 -11.83 -14.25
C LEU A 142 -13.68 -12.31 -15.42
N THR A 143 -14.71 -13.08 -15.08
CA THR A 143 -15.65 -13.65 -16.04
C THR A 143 -16.47 -12.56 -16.72
N ASP A 144 -17.00 -12.85 -17.91
CA ASP A 144 -17.86 -11.86 -18.61
C ASP A 144 -19.13 -11.54 -17.80
N ASP A 145 -19.70 -12.53 -17.11
CA ASP A 145 -20.87 -12.34 -16.24
C ASP A 145 -20.57 -11.39 -15.07
N ASP A 146 -19.40 -11.52 -14.45
CA ASP A 146 -18.99 -10.66 -13.34
C ASP A 146 -18.65 -9.24 -13.81
N ILE A 147 -18.04 -9.09 -15.00
CA ILE A 147 -17.84 -7.78 -15.63
C ILE A 147 -19.18 -7.12 -15.96
N SER A 148 -20.14 -7.88 -16.46
CA SER A 148 -21.48 -7.36 -16.77
C SER A 148 -22.22 -6.91 -15.52
N ALA A 149 -22.14 -7.69 -14.44
CA ALA A 149 -22.72 -7.32 -13.14
C ALA A 149 -22.05 -6.06 -12.56
N LEU A 150 -20.72 -5.98 -12.56
CA LEU A 150 -19.97 -4.79 -12.14
C LEU A 150 -20.38 -3.55 -12.95
N TYR A 151 -20.45 -3.67 -14.28
CA TYR A 151 -20.88 -2.59 -15.16
C TYR A 151 -22.32 -2.15 -14.85
N ALA A 152 -23.24 -3.10 -14.68
CA ALA A 152 -24.63 -2.82 -14.30
C ALA A 152 -24.71 -2.06 -12.96
N TYR A 153 -23.90 -2.44 -11.97
CA TYR A 153 -23.83 -1.75 -10.69
C TYR A 153 -23.27 -0.33 -10.82
N PHE A 154 -22.15 -0.11 -11.50
CA PHE A 154 -21.61 1.24 -11.65
C PHE A 154 -22.51 2.16 -12.48
N MET A 155 -23.19 1.61 -13.49
CA MET A 155 -24.05 2.42 -14.36
C MET A 155 -25.42 2.73 -13.76
N ASN A 156 -25.96 1.84 -12.91
CA ASN A 156 -27.34 1.95 -12.42
C ASN A 156 -27.48 1.97 -10.89
N GLY A 157 -26.51 1.42 -10.15
CA GLY A 157 -26.51 1.35 -8.68
C GLY A 157 -25.68 2.43 -8.00
N VAL A 158 -24.78 3.11 -8.72
CA VAL A 158 -23.92 4.18 -8.17
C VAL A 158 -24.48 5.55 -8.55
N LYS A 159 -24.47 6.50 -7.60
CA LYS A 159 -24.85 7.89 -7.87
C LYS A 159 -23.73 8.60 -8.63
N PRO A 160 -24.04 9.40 -9.67
CA PRO A 160 -23.03 10.17 -10.38
C PRO A 160 -22.42 11.23 -9.45
N VAL A 161 -21.10 11.40 -9.53
CA VAL A 161 -20.40 12.51 -8.87
C VAL A 161 -19.77 13.38 -9.94
N GLU A 162 -20.21 14.63 -9.99
CA GLU A 162 -19.74 15.61 -10.98
C GLU A 162 -18.50 16.37 -10.48
N ALA A 163 -17.43 15.62 -10.21
CA ALA A 163 -16.14 16.16 -9.78
C ALA A 163 -14.97 15.50 -10.53
N PRO A 164 -13.99 16.28 -11.02
CA PRO A 164 -12.80 15.73 -11.65
C PRO A 164 -11.86 15.11 -10.59
N ALA A 165 -11.32 13.94 -10.90
CA ALA A 165 -10.18 13.39 -10.16
C ALA A 165 -8.88 14.06 -10.65
N PRO A 166 -7.88 14.30 -9.77
CA PRO A 166 -6.55 14.75 -10.17
C PRO A 166 -5.91 13.84 -11.22
N GLU A 167 -5.15 14.43 -12.14
CA GLU A 167 -4.42 13.67 -13.15
C GLU A 167 -3.09 13.13 -12.60
N THR A 168 -2.79 11.89 -12.93
CA THR A 168 -1.48 11.29 -12.65
C THR A 168 -0.39 11.91 -13.53
N ARG A 169 0.62 12.54 -12.90
CA ARG A 169 1.76 13.16 -13.57
C ARG A 169 3.08 12.57 -13.05
N LEU A 170 3.45 11.41 -13.55
CA LEU A 170 4.72 10.77 -13.22
C LEU A 170 5.89 11.51 -13.89
N PRO A 171 7.12 11.45 -13.35
CA PRO A 171 8.32 11.96 -13.99
C PRO A 171 8.77 11.05 -15.15
N PHE A 172 9.62 11.58 -16.01
CA PHE A 172 10.27 10.77 -17.06
C PHE A 172 11.14 9.66 -16.45
N PRO A 173 11.12 8.43 -17.00
CA PRO A 173 10.43 8.01 -18.22
C PRO A 173 9.01 7.45 -17.99
N PHE A 174 8.56 7.39 -16.74
CA PHE A 174 7.27 6.79 -16.38
C PHE A 174 6.07 7.57 -16.91
N ASN A 175 6.22 8.85 -17.29
CA ASN A 175 5.19 9.61 -17.98
C ASN A 175 4.82 9.08 -19.38
N ILE A 176 5.66 8.23 -19.98
CA ILE A 176 5.41 7.66 -21.31
C ILE A 176 4.47 6.46 -21.15
N ARG A 177 3.16 6.71 -21.18
CA ARG A 177 2.12 5.66 -21.04
C ARG A 177 2.24 4.52 -22.04
N ALA A 178 2.74 4.79 -23.25
CA ALA A 178 2.96 3.75 -24.26
C ALA A 178 3.94 2.64 -23.82
N SER A 179 4.81 2.91 -22.83
CA SER A 179 5.67 1.88 -22.24
C SER A 179 4.88 0.72 -21.60
N MET A 180 3.64 0.99 -21.15
CA MET A 180 2.76 -0.05 -20.60
C MET A 180 2.36 -1.08 -21.64
N LEU A 181 2.36 -0.77 -22.94
CA LEU A 181 2.13 -1.78 -23.97
C LEU A 181 3.18 -2.91 -23.89
N GLY A 182 4.44 -2.54 -23.72
CA GLY A 182 5.54 -3.50 -23.56
C GLY A 182 5.47 -4.25 -22.24
N TRP A 183 5.06 -3.57 -21.16
CA TRP A 183 4.86 -4.22 -19.86
C TRP A 183 3.70 -5.23 -19.90
N ASN A 184 2.58 -4.87 -20.51
CA ASN A 184 1.40 -5.73 -20.67
C ASN A 184 1.74 -6.97 -21.50
N LEU A 185 2.50 -6.81 -22.59
CA LEU A 185 2.93 -7.96 -23.41
C LEU A 185 3.67 -9.04 -22.61
N LEU A 186 4.37 -8.65 -21.55
CA LEU A 186 5.16 -9.55 -20.71
C LEU A 186 4.38 -10.08 -19.49
N ASN A 187 3.45 -9.28 -18.94
CA ASN A 187 2.90 -9.52 -17.60
C ASN A 187 1.37 -9.64 -17.56
N LEU A 188 0.66 -9.30 -18.64
CA LEU A 188 -0.80 -9.38 -18.70
C LEU A 188 -1.23 -10.70 -19.35
N SER A 189 -2.01 -11.49 -18.63
CA SER A 189 -2.70 -12.65 -19.18
C SER A 189 -4.03 -12.22 -19.80
N SER A 190 -4.42 -12.80 -20.94
CA SER A 190 -5.76 -12.64 -21.51
C SER A 190 -6.72 -13.75 -21.11
N LYS A 191 -6.28 -14.71 -20.28
CA LYS A 191 -7.08 -15.87 -19.88
C LYS A 191 -8.12 -15.47 -18.85
N ARG A 192 -9.38 -15.82 -19.12
CA ARG A 192 -10.47 -15.74 -18.15
C ARG A 192 -10.44 -16.95 -17.22
N PHE A 193 -10.95 -16.76 -16.01
CA PHE A 193 -11.06 -17.82 -15.02
C PHE A 193 -11.86 -18.98 -15.60
N THR A 194 -11.31 -20.18 -15.47
CA THR A 194 -11.97 -21.42 -15.85
C THR A 194 -11.78 -22.40 -14.70
N PRO A 195 -12.87 -22.93 -14.09
CA PRO A 195 -12.76 -23.91 -13.03
C PRO A 195 -11.96 -25.14 -13.47
N ASP A 196 -11.05 -25.59 -12.61
CA ASP A 196 -10.36 -26.87 -12.77
C ASP A 196 -11.32 -28.00 -12.39
N PRO A 197 -11.72 -28.88 -13.33
CA PRO A 197 -12.67 -29.95 -13.06
C PRO A 197 -12.11 -31.05 -12.14
N SER A 198 -10.79 -31.08 -11.92
CA SER A 198 -10.16 -32.00 -10.96
C SER A 198 -10.21 -31.50 -9.52
N LYS A 199 -10.69 -30.26 -9.31
CA LYS A 199 -10.75 -29.61 -8.01
C LYS A 199 -12.21 -29.43 -7.55
N PRO A 200 -12.46 -29.54 -6.24
CA PRO A 200 -13.75 -29.18 -5.64
C PRO A 200 -14.22 -27.76 -5.97
N ALA A 201 -15.52 -27.50 -5.82
CA ALA A 201 -16.13 -26.23 -6.19
C ALA A 201 -15.70 -25.07 -5.28
N ASP A 202 -15.62 -25.32 -3.96
CA ASP A 202 -15.11 -24.41 -2.94
C ASP A 202 -13.65 -24.01 -3.22
N TRP A 203 -12.80 -24.95 -3.62
CA TRP A 203 -11.43 -24.67 -4.03
C TRP A 203 -11.35 -23.75 -5.25
N ASN A 204 -12.16 -24.01 -6.28
CA ASN A 204 -12.20 -23.18 -7.48
C ASN A 204 -12.72 -21.77 -7.17
N ARG A 205 -13.76 -21.67 -6.33
CA ARG A 205 -14.29 -20.38 -5.88
C ARG A 205 -13.25 -19.61 -5.07
N GLY A 206 -12.57 -20.29 -4.14
CA GLY A 206 -11.48 -19.72 -3.35
C GLY A 206 -10.33 -19.22 -4.20
N LYS A 207 -9.91 -19.99 -5.21
CA LYS A 207 -8.89 -19.57 -6.17
C LYS A 207 -9.29 -18.28 -6.88
N TYR A 208 -10.50 -18.23 -7.42
CA TYR A 208 -11.01 -17.03 -8.10
C TYR A 208 -11.05 -15.81 -7.17
N LEU A 209 -11.44 -16.00 -5.91
CA LEU A 209 -11.46 -14.93 -4.92
C LEU A 209 -10.04 -14.46 -4.58
N VAL A 210 -9.11 -15.37 -4.31
CA VAL A 210 -7.76 -15.03 -3.82
C VAL A 210 -6.84 -14.51 -4.92
N ASP A 211 -6.83 -15.15 -6.08
CA ASP A 211 -5.94 -14.77 -7.18
C ASP A 211 -6.46 -13.55 -7.94
N ASP A 212 -7.78 -13.49 -8.18
CA ASP A 212 -8.34 -12.61 -9.20
C ASP A 212 -9.18 -11.48 -8.59
N LEU A 213 -10.26 -11.83 -7.88
CA LEU A 213 -11.25 -10.84 -7.42
C LEU A 213 -10.73 -9.99 -6.26
N ALA A 214 -10.24 -10.60 -5.18
CA ALA A 214 -9.67 -9.92 -4.01
C ALA A 214 -8.14 -9.77 -4.08
N HIS A 215 -7.53 -10.19 -5.21
CA HIS A 215 -6.16 -9.84 -5.63
C HIS A 215 -5.09 -9.96 -4.53
N CYS A 216 -5.17 -10.99 -3.68
CA CYS A 216 -4.31 -11.15 -2.51
C CYS A 216 -2.82 -11.18 -2.88
N SER A 217 -2.48 -11.61 -4.10
CA SER A 217 -1.11 -11.67 -4.59
C SER A 217 -0.48 -10.30 -4.78
N GLU A 218 -1.27 -9.24 -5.00
CA GLU A 218 -0.75 -7.88 -5.22
C GLU A 218 0.02 -7.34 -4.01
N CYS A 219 -0.35 -7.80 -2.81
CA CYS A 219 0.30 -7.49 -1.55
C CYS A 219 1.23 -8.62 -1.09
N HIS A 220 0.78 -9.87 -1.14
CA HIS A 220 1.47 -11.01 -0.51
C HIS A 220 2.50 -11.71 -1.40
N THR A 221 2.75 -11.24 -2.62
CA THR A 221 3.75 -11.82 -3.54
C THR A 221 4.81 -10.80 -3.89
N PRO A 222 6.12 -11.14 -3.84
CA PRO A 222 7.18 -10.23 -4.19
C PRO A 222 7.16 -9.85 -5.67
N ARG A 223 7.65 -8.64 -5.97
CA ARG A 223 7.73 -8.10 -7.32
C ARG A 223 9.15 -8.24 -7.89
N ASN A 224 9.24 -8.52 -9.18
CA ASN A 224 10.51 -8.58 -9.92
C ASN A 224 11.04 -7.17 -10.26
N ALA A 225 12.18 -7.10 -10.96
CA ALA A 225 12.81 -5.83 -11.33
C ALA A 225 11.93 -4.93 -12.24
N LEU A 226 10.93 -5.48 -12.92
CA LEU A 226 9.96 -4.75 -13.73
C LEU A 226 8.67 -4.44 -12.95
N MET A 227 8.67 -4.63 -11.63
CA MET A 227 7.51 -4.43 -10.73
C MET A 227 6.33 -5.37 -11.00
N ALA A 228 6.53 -6.45 -11.75
CA ALA A 228 5.52 -7.49 -11.93
C ALA A 228 5.62 -8.56 -10.84
N LEU A 229 4.49 -9.19 -10.48
CA LEU A 229 4.43 -10.25 -9.47
C LEU A 229 5.30 -11.44 -9.89
N GLN A 230 6.05 -11.98 -8.94
CA GLN A 230 6.85 -13.18 -9.15
C GLN A 230 5.97 -14.43 -9.05
N GLY A 231 6.03 -15.30 -10.06
CA GLY A 231 5.36 -16.59 -10.02
C GLY A 231 6.17 -17.68 -9.32
N GLY A 232 5.69 -18.93 -9.44
CA GLY A 232 6.41 -20.10 -8.93
C GLY A 232 6.48 -20.13 -7.41
N SER A 233 7.64 -20.47 -6.85
CA SER A 233 7.84 -20.63 -5.39
C SER A 233 7.80 -19.31 -4.59
N ALA A 234 7.72 -18.16 -5.27
CA ALA A 234 7.59 -16.85 -4.62
C ALA A 234 6.12 -16.46 -4.41
N LEU A 235 5.18 -17.15 -5.06
CA LEU A 235 3.77 -16.81 -4.97
C LEU A 235 3.28 -16.90 -3.51
N TYR A 236 2.70 -15.81 -3.00
CA TYR A 236 2.21 -15.66 -1.63
C TYR A 236 3.25 -15.77 -0.51
N SER A 237 4.55 -15.69 -0.82
CA SER A 237 5.63 -15.86 0.16
C SER A 237 5.87 -14.62 1.05
N GLY A 238 5.04 -13.59 0.94
CA GLY A 238 5.21 -12.30 1.60
C GLY A 238 6.06 -11.32 0.77
N SER A 239 5.82 -10.03 0.96
CA SER A 239 6.51 -8.96 0.24
C SER A 239 6.51 -7.65 1.01
N GLN A 240 7.50 -6.81 0.72
CA GLN A 240 7.42 -5.41 1.03
C GLN A 240 6.35 -4.73 0.17
N LEU A 241 5.51 -3.92 0.80
CA LEU A 241 4.47 -3.10 0.20
C LEU A 241 4.56 -1.67 0.75
N GLY A 242 5.41 -0.87 0.10
CA GLY A 242 5.73 0.45 0.59
C GLY A 242 6.31 0.41 2.01
N SER A 243 5.70 1.15 2.93
CA SER A 243 6.08 1.17 4.34
C SER A 243 5.75 -0.12 5.10
N TRP A 244 4.83 -0.94 4.60
CA TRP A 244 4.34 -2.12 5.29
C TRP A 244 4.94 -3.39 4.69
N HIS A 245 4.98 -4.45 5.48
CA HIS A 245 5.38 -5.79 5.04
C HIS A 245 4.17 -6.73 5.07
N ALA A 246 3.72 -7.17 3.90
CA ALA A 246 2.67 -8.17 3.79
C ALA A 246 3.25 -9.56 4.11
N PRO A 247 2.69 -10.28 5.10
CA PRO A 247 3.26 -11.54 5.56
C PRO A 247 3.11 -12.66 4.52
N ASN A 248 3.84 -13.76 4.72
CA ASN A 248 3.65 -14.98 3.96
C ASN A 248 2.29 -15.62 4.33
N ILE A 249 1.46 -15.91 3.32
CA ILE A 249 0.13 -16.51 3.50
C ILE A 249 0.03 -17.93 2.92
N THR A 250 1.17 -18.56 2.67
CA THR A 250 1.22 -19.98 2.29
C THR A 250 0.95 -20.89 3.48
N SER A 251 0.76 -22.19 3.20
CA SER A 251 0.53 -23.22 4.22
C SER A 251 1.76 -23.57 5.07
N ASP A 252 2.84 -22.79 5.00
CA ASP A 252 4.00 -22.98 5.89
C ASP A 252 3.60 -22.75 7.36
N LYS A 253 4.05 -23.64 8.25
CA LYS A 253 3.63 -23.63 9.67
C LYS A 253 4.36 -22.60 10.53
N VAL A 254 5.51 -22.12 10.06
CA VAL A 254 6.40 -21.24 10.81
C VAL A 254 6.27 -19.81 10.29
N SER A 255 6.59 -19.60 9.02
CA SER A 255 6.53 -18.28 8.41
C SER A 255 5.18 -17.94 7.80
N GLY A 256 4.38 -18.96 7.46
CA GLY A 256 3.06 -18.80 6.84
C GLY A 256 1.89 -18.89 7.81
N ILE A 257 0.70 -19.14 7.26
CA ILE A 257 -0.55 -19.31 8.02
C ILE A 257 -0.86 -20.78 8.37
N GLY A 258 0.05 -21.71 8.08
CA GLY A 258 -0.12 -23.14 8.32
C GLY A 258 -0.30 -23.51 9.79
N GLY A 259 0.12 -22.65 10.72
CA GLY A 259 -0.08 -22.83 12.16
C GLY A 259 -1.38 -22.22 12.72
N TRP A 260 -2.14 -21.50 11.90
CA TRP A 260 -3.42 -20.91 12.29
C TRP A 260 -4.53 -21.93 12.06
N SER A 261 -5.61 -21.89 12.83
CA SER A 261 -6.82 -22.68 12.55
C SER A 261 -7.70 -21.98 11.51
N ASP A 262 -8.63 -22.71 10.89
CA ASP A 262 -9.56 -22.12 9.92
C ASP A 262 -10.49 -21.09 10.58
N GLN A 263 -10.90 -21.33 11.82
CA GLN A 263 -11.69 -20.37 12.60
C GLN A 263 -10.91 -19.08 12.87
N GLU A 264 -9.64 -19.19 13.21
CA GLU A 264 -8.76 -18.03 13.41
C GLU A 264 -8.59 -17.20 12.14
N LEU A 265 -8.41 -17.86 10.99
CA LEU A 265 -8.34 -17.18 9.69
C LEU A 265 -9.67 -16.50 9.36
N ALA A 266 -10.80 -17.18 9.55
CA ALA A 266 -12.12 -16.60 9.31
C ALA A 266 -12.38 -15.38 10.20
N THR A 267 -12.02 -15.47 11.49
CA THR A 267 -12.11 -14.34 12.42
C THR A 267 -11.23 -13.20 11.94
N TYR A 268 -9.94 -13.45 11.66
CA TYR A 268 -9.02 -12.39 11.23
C TYR A 268 -9.46 -11.72 9.93
N LEU A 269 -9.92 -12.46 8.91
CA LEU A 269 -10.39 -11.88 7.65
C LEU A 269 -11.67 -11.03 7.84
N LYS A 270 -12.49 -11.34 8.84
CA LYS A 270 -13.73 -10.59 9.12
C LYS A 270 -13.58 -9.44 10.10
N THR A 271 -12.56 -9.49 10.96
CA THR A 271 -12.43 -8.54 12.06
C THR A 271 -11.09 -7.84 12.10
N GLY A 272 -10.07 -8.31 11.39
CA GLY A 272 -8.70 -7.79 11.47
C GLY A 272 -8.07 -7.91 12.85
N HIS A 273 -8.59 -8.79 13.69
CA HIS A 273 -8.16 -8.94 15.07
C HIS A 273 -8.18 -10.41 15.48
N LEU A 274 -7.06 -10.85 16.06
CA LEU A 274 -6.94 -12.17 16.65
C LEU A 274 -6.10 -12.09 17.92
N ASP A 275 -6.74 -12.38 19.05
CA ASP A 275 -6.13 -12.34 20.38
C ASP A 275 -4.87 -13.20 20.46
N GLY A 276 -3.81 -12.62 21.05
CA GLY A 276 -2.52 -13.29 21.21
C GLY A 276 -1.91 -13.78 19.90
N LYS A 277 -2.26 -13.15 18.77
CA LYS A 277 -1.71 -13.50 17.47
C LYS A 277 -1.47 -12.30 16.56
N ALA A 278 -2.50 -11.59 16.13
CA ALA A 278 -2.36 -10.62 15.04
C ALA A 278 -3.39 -9.48 15.10
N GLN A 279 -2.96 -8.30 14.65
CA GLN A 279 -3.80 -7.14 14.40
C GLN A 279 -3.53 -6.64 12.99
N ALA A 280 -4.59 -6.44 12.21
CA ALA A 280 -4.50 -5.82 10.90
C ALA A 280 -4.29 -4.32 11.06
N ALA A 281 -3.34 -3.78 10.32
CA ALA A 281 -3.01 -2.37 10.22
C ALA A 281 -2.67 -2.03 8.77
N GLY A 282 -2.60 -0.73 8.45
CA GLY A 282 -2.26 -0.23 7.12
C GLY A 282 -3.13 -0.86 6.01
N PRO A 283 -2.55 -1.24 4.86
CA PRO A 283 -3.31 -1.79 3.73
C PRO A 283 -4.16 -3.03 4.05
N MET A 284 -3.75 -3.86 5.03
CA MET A 284 -4.55 -5.01 5.42
C MET A 284 -5.79 -4.58 6.23
N ALA A 285 -5.67 -3.56 7.08
CA ALA A 285 -6.83 -2.98 7.74
C ALA A 285 -7.80 -2.38 6.72
N GLU A 286 -7.30 -1.74 5.65
CA GLU A 286 -8.10 -1.19 4.54
C GLU A 286 -8.90 -2.28 3.84
N ALA A 287 -8.23 -3.35 3.43
CA ALA A 287 -8.85 -4.50 2.78
C ALA A 287 -9.95 -5.13 3.66
N ILE A 288 -9.74 -5.20 4.97
CA ILE A 288 -10.75 -5.77 5.89
C ILE A 288 -11.93 -4.82 6.05
N THR A 289 -11.68 -3.54 6.29
CA THR A 289 -12.72 -2.55 6.54
C THR A 289 -13.63 -2.38 5.32
N ASN A 290 -13.04 -2.31 4.12
CA ASN A 290 -13.77 -1.97 2.91
C ASN A 290 -14.23 -3.18 2.09
N SER A 291 -13.61 -4.36 2.26
CA SER A 291 -13.91 -5.56 1.47
C SER A 291 -14.22 -6.79 2.34
N LEU A 292 -13.20 -7.40 2.97
CA LEU A 292 -13.26 -8.79 3.45
C LEU A 292 -14.33 -9.02 4.53
N GLN A 293 -14.56 -8.06 5.43
CA GLN A 293 -15.58 -8.23 6.48
C GLN A 293 -17.01 -8.34 5.95
N HIS A 294 -17.23 -7.92 4.70
CA HIS A 294 -18.53 -7.87 4.05
C HIS A 294 -18.79 -9.10 3.16
N LEU A 295 -17.79 -9.97 3.00
CA LEU A 295 -17.95 -11.22 2.27
C LEU A 295 -18.87 -12.19 3.02
N THR A 296 -19.54 -13.04 2.26
CA THR A 296 -20.34 -14.11 2.85
C THR A 296 -19.44 -15.12 3.58
N ASP A 297 -19.96 -15.78 4.61
CA ASP A 297 -19.21 -16.83 5.32
C ASP A 297 -18.75 -17.96 4.38
N GLY A 298 -19.52 -18.24 3.33
CA GLY A 298 -19.13 -19.20 2.28
C GLY A 298 -17.90 -18.75 1.49
N ASP A 299 -17.87 -17.49 1.04
CA ASP A 299 -16.70 -16.96 0.31
C ASP A 299 -15.46 -16.85 1.23
N ILE A 300 -15.63 -16.52 2.52
CA ILE A 300 -14.52 -16.57 3.51
C ILE A 300 -14.00 -18.01 3.67
N HIS A 301 -14.90 -18.99 3.77
CA HIS A 301 -14.52 -20.39 3.82
C HIS A 301 -13.76 -20.83 2.56
N ASP A 302 -14.25 -20.48 1.38
CA ASP A 302 -13.64 -20.84 0.10
C ASP A 302 -12.23 -20.23 -0.05
N ILE A 303 -12.06 -18.97 0.35
CA ILE A 303 -10.74 -18.32 0.46
C ILE A 303 -9.80 -19.18 1.32
N ILE A 304 -10.24 -19.60 2.50
CA ILE A 304 -9.43 -20.43 3.41
C ILE A 304 -9.10 -21.78 2.76
N VAL A 305 -10.06 -22.46 2.15
CA VAL A 305 -9.85 -23.74 1.44
C VAL A 305 -8.74 -23.60 0.39
N TYR A 306 -8.75 -22.53 -0.40
CA TYR A 306 -7.71 -22.31 -1.39
C TYR A 306 -6.36 -21.96 -0.77
N LEU A 307 -6.32 -21.07 0.22
CA LEU A 307 -5.07 -20.71 0.91
C LEU A 307 -4.40 -21.94 1.55
N ARG A 308 -5.17 -22.86 2.14
CA ARG A 308 -4.68 -24.15 2.68
C ARG A 308 -4.09 -25.08 1.64
N SER A 309 -4.48 -24.91 0.37
CA SER A 309 -3.96 -25.72 -0.72
C SER A 309 -2.63 -25.21 -1.27
N LEU A 310 -2.25 -23.97 -0.92
CA LEU A 310 -1.03 -23.35 -1.41
C LEU A 310 0.20 -24.12 -0.91
N PRO A 311 1.19 -24.40 -1.78
CA PRO A 311 2.46 -24.99 -1.35
C PRO A 311 3.11 -24.14 -0.27
N ALA A 312 3.62 -24.79 0.78
CA ALA A 312 4.36 -24.11 1.84
C ALA A 312 5.66 -23.51 1.29
N VAL A 313 5.88 -22.23 1.59
CA VAL A 313 7.14 -21.53 1.30
C VAL A 313 7.72 -21.08 2.62
N ALA A 314 8.88 -21.61 3.01
CA ALA A 314 9.54 -21.22 4.25
C ALA A 314 10.33 -19.90 4.05
N THR A 315 10.19 -18.96 4.98
CA THR A 315 11.03 -17.76 5.02
C THR A 315 12.42 -18.12 5.56
N PRO A 316 13.51 -17.89 4.78
CA PRO A 316 14.85 -18.21 5.22
C PRO A 316 15.21 -17.56 6.56
N GLY A 317 15.76 -18.34 7.49
CA GLY A 317 16.19 -17.85 8.80
C GLY A 317 15.08 -17.73 9.85
N GLN A 318 13.80 -17.86 9.46
CA GLN A 318 12.70 -17.89 10.42
C GLN A 318 12.51 -19.31 10.96
N THR A 319 12.73 -19.50 12.26
CA THR A 319 12.68 -20.82 12.92
C THR A 319 11.50 -20.99 13.86
N SER A 320 10.77 -19.92 14.16
CA SER A 320 9.60 -19.91 15.05
C SER A 320 8.51 -18.98 14.50
N PRO A 321 7.22 -19.29 14.71
CA PRO A 321 6.14 -18.41 14.29
C PRO A 321 6.23 -17.02 14.92
N SER A 322 5.87 -15.99 14.16
CA SER A 322 5.96 -14.60 14.64
C SER A 322 5.11 -14.37 15.90
N TYR A 323 3.94 -15.00 15.99
CA TYR A 323 3.07 -14.91 17.16
C TYR A 323 3.56 -15.71 18.37
N ALA A 324 4.62 -16.52 18.24
CA ALA A 324 5.18 -17.26 19.38
C ALA A 324 6.29 -16.49 20.10
N GLN A 325 6.71 -15.33 19.56
CA GLN A 325 7.76 -14.49 20.14
C GLN A 325 7.24 -13.63 21.30
N GLY A 326 8.19 -13.13 22.10
CA GLY A 326 7.90 -12.25 23.21
C GLY A 326 7.49 -12.96 24.49
N GLN A 327 7.74 -12.32 25.62
CA GLN A 327 7.22 -12.70 26.93
C GLN A 327 6.84 -11.41 27.69
N PRO A 328 5.88 -11.48 28.63
CA PRO A 328 5.54 -10.33 29.46
C PRO A 328 6.75 -9.82 30.24
N SER A 329 6.81 -8.52 30.46
CA SER A 329 7.86 -7.88 31.27
C SER A 329 7.47 -7.76 32.73
N ASP A 330 8.42 -8.00 33.63
CA ASP A 330 8.32 -7.66 35.05
C ASP A 330 9.06 -6.33 35.39
N ALA A 331 9.58 -5.62 34.38
CA ALA A 331 10.49 -4.48 34.53
C ALA A 331 9.88 -3.27 35.27
N GLU A 332 8.55 -3.18 35.35
CA GLU A 332 7.84 -2.14 36.10
C GLU A 332 8.23 -2.12 37.60
N ALA A 333 8.73 -3.23 38.13
CA ALA A 333 9.24 -3.32 39.49
C ALA A 333 10.58 -2.58 39.73
N ASP A 334 11.40 -2.38 38.69
CA ASP A 334 12.74 -1.80 38.83
C ASP A 334 12.76 -0.25 38.74
N THR A 335 11.75 0.36 38.14
CA THR A 335 11.66 1.82 37.88
C THR A 335 10.61 2.55 38.73
N MET A 336 9.79 1.83 39.51
CA MET A 336 8.85 2.41 40.48
C MET A 336 9.60 3.15 41.59
N GLY A 337 9.69 4.48 41.49
CA GLY A 337 10.24 5.36 42.53
C GLY A 337 11.25 6.40 42.05
N THR A 338 11.70 6.33 40.79
CA THR A 338 12.51 7.38 40.16
C THR A 338 11.61 8.45 39.52
N PRO A 339 11.67 9.73 39.95
CA PRO A 339 10.95 10.80 39.27
C PRO A 339 11.53 10.95 37.86
N ILE A 340 10.77 10.55 36.84
CA ILE A 340 11.06 10.88 35.45
C ILE A 340 10.66 12.35 35.25
N LEU A 341 11.50 13.27 35.72
CA LEU A 341 11.43 14.69 35.36
C LEU A 341 12.32 14.89 34.14
N VAL A 342 11.78 14.61 32.95
CA VAL A 342 12.52 14.76 31.71
C VAL A 342 11.73 15.67 30.78
N ASP A 343 12.15 16.94 30.70
CA ASP A 343 11.50 17.98 29.90
C ASP A 343 11.76 17.81 28.38
N ASN A 344 12.47 16.77 27.94
CA ASN A 344 12.86 16.56 26.54
C ASN A 344 12.92 15.07 26.14
N VAL A 345 12.04 14.68 25.22
CA VAL A 345 11.93 13.32 24.64
C VAL A 345 13.21 12.87 23.92
N ALA A 346 14.00 13.81 23.40
CA ALA A 346 15.18 13.54 22.55
C ALA A 346 16.35 12.82 23.26
N HIS A 347 16.31 12.67 24.58
CA HIS A 347 17.34 12.00 25.38
C HIS A 347 16.81 10.81 26.19
N MET A 348 15.54 10.45 26.01
CA MET A 348 14.94 9.32 26.71
C MET A 348 15.53 7.98 26.23
N SER A 349 15.74 7.08 27.17
CA SER A 349 15.94 5.66 26.88
C SER A 349 14.69 5.05 26.25
N GLY A 350 14.83 3.88 25.63
CA GLY A 350 13.69 3.19 25.02
C GLY A 350 12.60 2.80 26.03
N GLU A 351 12.99 2.52 27.28
CA GLU A 351 12.06 2.26 28.38
C GLU A 351 11.28 3.52 28.77
N GLU A 352 11.97 4.66 28.94
CA GLU A 352 11.32 5.94 29.26
C GLU A 352 10.36 6.38 28.14
N LEU A 353 10.76 6.21 26.86
CA LEU A 353 9.89 6.45 25.72
C LEU A 353 8.65 5.56 25.78
N TYR A 354 8.81 4.28 26.09
CA TYR A 354 7.71 3.33 26.18
C TYR A 354 6.74 3.65 27.32
N LEU A 355 7.27 3.93 28.52
CA LEU A 355 6.46 4.26 29.70
C LEU A 355 5.67 5.56 29.50
N ASN A 356 6.30 6.56 28.85
CA ASN A 356 5.66 7.85 28.62
C ASN A 356 4.64 7.82 27.47
N THR A 357 4.82 6.95 26.48
CA THR A 357 4.08 7.01 25.20
C THR A 357 3.13 5.84 24.97
N CYS A 358 3.48 4.64 25.45
CA CYS A 358 2.85 3.39 25.04
C CYS A 358 2.16 2.65 26.20
N ALA A 359 2.76 2.67 27.39
CA ALA A 359 2.37 1.84 28.52
C ALA A 359 0.96 2.13 29.06
N SER A 360 0.43 3.35 28.87
CA SER A 360 -0.94 3.69 29.26
C SER A 360 -2.01 2.81 28.58
N CYS A 361 -1.71 2.33 27.36
CA CYS A 361 -2.59 1.47 26.58
C CYS A 361 -2.10 0.02 26.59
N HIS A 362 -0.82 -0.20 26.29
CA HIS A 362 -0.23 -1.54 26.16
C HIS A 362 0.18 -2.18 27.49
N GLN A 363 0.02 -1.46 28.61
CA GLN A 363 0.49 -1.82 29.95
C GLN A 363 2.02 -1.95 30.02
N ALA A 364 2.64 -1.74 31.18
CA ALA A 364 4.10 -1.83 31.23
C ALA A 364 4.63 -3.28 31.10
N ASP A 365 3.76 -4.27 31.33
CA ASP A 365 4.10 -5.68 31.07
C ASP A 365 3.91 -6.08 29.59
N GLY A 366 3.39 -5.17 28.76
CA GLY A 366 3.16 -5.35 27.33
C GLY A 366 1.97 -6.25 26.98
N LYS A 367 1.13 -6.65 27.95
CA LYS A 367 -0.02 -7.54 27.69
C LYS A 367 -1.24 -6.83 27.09
N GLY A 368 -1.27 -5.51 27.11
CA GLY A 368 -2.47 -4.76 26.75
C GLY A 368 -3.62 -4.98 27.74
N THR A 369 -4.85 -4.71 27.33
CA THR A 369 -6.02 -4.90 28.20
C THR A 369 -6.53 -6.34 28.15
N ALA A 370 -7.10 -6.80 29.27
CA ALA A 370 -7.60 -8.17 29.40
C ALA A 370 -8.74 -8.52 28.41
N ASP A 371 -9.44 -7.51 27.89
CA ASP A 371 -10.48 -7.64 26.87
C ASP A 371 -9.97 -7.57 25.42
N GLY A 372 -8.65 -7.43 25.24
CA GLY A 372 -7.99 -7.35 23.94
C GLY A 372 -8.21 -6.03 23.19
N PHE A 373 -8.88 -5.03 23.80
CA PHE A 373 -9.15 -3.74 23.16
C PHE A 373 -7.84 -3.00 22.81
N TYR A 374 -6.94 -2.87 23.78
CA TYR A 374 -5.55 -2.54 23.51
C TYR A 374 -4.78 -3.84 23.35
N PRO A 375 -4.20 -4.11 22.17
CA PRO A 375 -3.65 -5.42 21.88
C PRO A 375 -2.36 -5.65 22.66
N SER A 376 -2.13 -6.92 23.01
CA SER A 376 -0.86 -7.41 23.51
C SER A 376 0.27 -7.14 22.52
N LEU A 377 1.41 -6.68 23.02
CA LEU A 377 2.67 -6.59 22.26
C LEU A 377 3.43 -7.91 22.27
N VAL A 378 3.20 -8.75 23.28
CA VAL A 378 3.70 -10.12 23.33
C VAL A 378 2.79 -11.04 22.51
N HIS A 379 3.37 -12.09 21.92
CA HIS A 379 2.64 -13.00 21.04
C HIS A 379 1.91 -12.29 19.89
N ASN A 380 2.53 -11.25 19.33
CA ASN A 380 1.94 -10.42 18.29
C ASN A 380 2.80 -10.46 17.03
N THR A 381 2.19 -10.80 15.88
CA THR A 381 2.89 -10.87 14.59
C THR A 381 3.58 -9.58 14.17
N ALA A 382 3.12 -8.41 14.62
CA ALA A 382 3.74 -7.13 14.30
C ALA A 382 5.10 -6.93 15.01
N VAL A 383 5.27 -7.51 16.20
CA VAL A 383 6.48 -7.37 17.04
C VAL A 383 7.38 -8.60 16.95
N GLY A 384 6.80 -9.77 16.66
CA GLY A 384 7.52 -11.03 16.54
C GLY A 384 7.95 -11.42 15.12
N GLY A 385 7.69 -10.55 14.13
CA GLY A 385 8.02 -10.80 12.73
C GLY A 385 9.51 -10.98 12.42
N SER A 386 9.82 -11.36 11.19
CA SER A 386 11.19 -11.44 10.66
C SER A 386 11.72 -10.12 10.09
N SER A 387 10.87 -9.09 10.00
CA SER A 387 11.21 -7.73 9.60
C SER A 387 10.67 -6.74 10.63
N PRO A 388 11.41 -5.67 10.98
CA PRO A 388 10.92 -4.65 11.88
C PRO A 388 9.91 -3.69 11.23
N ASP A 389 9.72 -3.73 9.90
CA ASP A 389 8.98 -2.72 9.15
C ASP A 389 7.54 -2.54 9.63
N ASN A 390 6.83 -3.62 9.96
CA ASN A 390 5.46 -3.53 10.47
C ASN A 390 5.40 -2.86 11.85
N LEU A 391 6.37 -3.09 12.73
CA LEU A 391 6.46 -2.40 14.02
C LEU A 391 6.73 -0.91 13.80
N ILE A 392 7.71 -0.58 12.95
CA ILE A 392 8.05 0.81 12.62
C ILE A 392 6.85 1.53 12.00
N ALA A 393 6.18 0.91 11.01
CA ALA A 393 5.01 1.47 10.35
C ALA A 393 3.84 1.66 11.33
N THR A 394 3.62 0.71 12.23
CA THR A 394 2.60 0.83 13.29
C THR A 394 2.89 2.02 14.21
N ILE A 395 4.15 2.25 14.59
CA ILE A 395 4.53 3.41 15.41
C ILE A 395 4.34 4.71 14.61
N LEU A 396 4.79 4.77 13.35
CA LEU A 396 4.75 5.99 12.54
C LEU A 396 3.33 6.39 12.14
N PHE A 397 2.53 5.44 11.67
CA PHE A 397 1.24 5.70 11.06
C PHE A 397 0.06 5.36 11.96
N GLY A 398 0.31 4.67 13.07
CA GLY A 398 -0.76 4.20 13.95
C GLY A 398 -1.53 3.02 13.34
N VAL A 399 -2.68 2.74 13.94
CA VAL A 399 -3.64 1.75 13.47
C VAL A 399 -5.02 2.36 13.56
N GLU A 400 -5.75 2.38 12.46
CA GLU A 400 -7.16 2.72 12.45
C GLU A 400 -7.93 1.66 11.66
N ARG A 401 -8.99 1.11 12.23
CA ARG A 401 -9.76 0.06 11.58
C ARG A 401 -11.19 0.03 12.09
N ASP A 402 -12.14 0.04 11.16
CA ASP A 402 -13.57 -0.19 11.42
C ASP A 402 -13.97 -1.59 10.95
N ALA A 403 -13.93 -2.58 11.83
CA ALA A 403 -14.38 -3.93 11.47
C ALA A 403 -15.09 -4.68 12.59
N GLY A 404 -16.01 -5.56 12.21
CA GLY A 404 -16.78 -6.36 13.18
C GLY A 404 -17.64 -5.51 14.12
N GLY A 405 -18.07 -4.33 13.67
CA GLY A 405 -18.85 -3.38 14.48
C GLY A 405 -18.05 -2.65 15.57
N LYS A 406 -16.71 -2.73 15.54
CA LYS A 406 -15.81 -2.03 16.46
C LYS A 406 -14.90 -1.08 15.69
N HIS A 407 -14.66 0.09 16.28
CA HIS A 407 -13.63 1.03 15.86
C HIS A 407 -12.38 0.80 16.70
N THR A 408 -11.25 0.55 16.06
CA THR A 408 -9.94 0.40 16.70
C THR A 408 -9.06 1.57 16.30
N LEU A 409 -8.44 2.22 17.27
CA LEU A 409 -7.55 3.35 17.06
C LEU A 409 -6.30 3.24 17.95
N MET A 410 -5.14 3.30 17.31
CA MET A 410 -3.84 3.59 17.90
C MET A 410 -3.30 4.83 17.18
N PRO A 411 -2.97 5.93 17.88
CA PRO A 411 -2.44 7.11 17.23
C PRO A 411 -1.08 6.82 16.58
N GLY A 412 -0.82 7.47 15.45
CA GLY A 412 0.51 7.50 14.85
C GLY A 412 1.41 8.53 15.52
N PHE A 413 2.71 8.25 15.57
CA PHE A 413 3.75 9.11 16.16
C PHE A 413 4.69 9.67 15.07
N GLY A 414 4.31 9.56 13.80
CA GLY A 414 5.02 10.12 12.64
C GLY A 414 4.72 11.61 12.40
N PRO A 415 5.11 12.14 11.22
CA PRO A 415 4.96 13.57 10.91
C PRO A 415 3.51 14.03 10.97
N GLY A 416 3.24 15.08 11.75
CA GLY A 416 1.88 15.60 11.93
C GLY A 416 1.03 14.84 12.94
N SER A 417 1.65 14.01 13.79
CA SER A 417 0.99 13.36 14.94
C SER A 417 0.28 14.39 15.84
N GLU A 418 -0.95 14.10 16.23
CA GLU A 418 -1.73 14.92 17.16
C GLU A 418 -1.37 14.71 18.64
N VAL A 419 -0.60 13.64 18.96
CA VAL A 419 -0.19 13.32 20.34
C VAL A 419 1.27 13.72 20.62
N GLN A 420 2.23 13.05 19.99
CA GLN A 420 3.66 13.31 20.12
C GLN A 420 4.35 12.86 18.84
N GLU A 421 4.90 13.80 18.08
CA GLU A 421 5.74 13.44 16.94
C GLU A 421 7.10 12.93 17.43
N LEU A 422 7.53 11.77 16.92
CA LEU A 422 8.83 11.18 17.20
C LEU A 422 9.74 11.24 15.97
N SER A 423 10.99 11.60 16.20
CA SER A 423 12.07 11.54 15.22
C SER A 423 12.45 10.10 14.87
N ASP A 424 13.18 9.92 13.78
CA ASP A 424 13.65 8.59 13.35
C ASP A 424 14.53 7.90 14.41
N THR A 425 15.33 8.67 15.15
CA THR A 425 16.16 8.15 16.23
C THR A 425 15.32 7.71 17.42
N GLU A 426 14.30 8.47 17.80
CA GLU A 426 13.40 8.13 18.93
C GLU A 426 12.57 6.89 18.59
N VAL A 427 12.02 6.80 17.37
CA VAL A 427 11.29 5.60 16.91
C VAL A 427 12.21 4.39 16.87
N ALA A 428 13.45 4.52 16.39
CA ALA A 428 14.39 3.41 16.40
C ALA A 428 14.73 2.97 17.83
N THR A 429 14.93 3.92 18.75
CA THR A 429 15.22 3.64 20.15
C THR A 429 14.06 2.91 20.83
N LEU A 430 12.82 3.40 20.63
CA LEU A 430 11.60 2.78 21.12
C LEU A 430 11.38 1.38 20.52
N ALA A 431 11.50 1.23 19.20
CA ALA A 431 11.29 -0.04 18.52
C ALA A 431 12.29 -1.12 18.99
N ASN A 432 13.56 -0.77 19.19
CA ASN A 432 14.55 -1.70 19.75
C ASN A 432 14.20 -2.14 21.17
N TYR A 433 13.69 -1.24 22.01
CA TYR A 433 13.20 -1.61 23.35
C TYR A 433 12.02 -2.57 23.25
N VAL A 434 11.01 -2.25 22.44
CA VAL A 434 9.82 -3.09 22.25
C VAL A 434 10.18 -4.47 21.69
N LEU A 435 11.08 -4.56 20.71
CA LEU A 435 11.56 -5.83 20.15
C LEU A 435 12.30 -6.67 21.18
N LYS A 436 13.21 -6.05 21.93
CA LYS A 436 14.00 -6.74 22.95
C LYS A 436 13.14 -7.23 24.11
N GLN A 437 12.16 -6.43 24.53
CA GLN A 437 11.35 -6.72 25.71
C GLN A 437 10.15 -7.61 25.41
N TYR A 438 9.44 -7.38 24.30
CA TYR A 438 8.14 -7.97 24.04
C TYR A 438 8.04 -8.78 22.75
N GLY A 439 9.10 -8.87 21.93
CA GLY A 439 9.00 -9.54 20.63
C GLY A 439 10.28 -10.19 20.16
N ASN A 440 10.64 -9.93 18.90
CA ASN A 440 11.80 -10.55 18.28
C ASN A 440 13.09 -9.78 18.60
N ALA A 441 13.76 -10.17 19.69
CA ALA A 441 15.00 -9.57 20.16
C ALA A 441 16.21 -9.77 19.21
N SER A 442 16.11 -10.58 18.15
CA SER A 442 17.19 -10.73 17.17
C SER A 442 17.21 -9.60 16.13
N LEU A 443 16.15 -8.79 16.05
CA LEU A 443 16.08 -7.66 15.14
C LEU A 443 16.72 -6.42 15.77
N THR A 444 17.24 -5.54 14.92
CA THR A 444 17.75 -4.23 15.33
C THR A 444 17.23 -3.20 14.35
N VAL A 445 16.76 -2.07 14.87
CA VAL A 445 16.23 -0.95 14.10
C VAL A 445 17.21 0.22 14.15
N THR A 446 17.51 0.79 12.98
CA THR A 446 18.28 2.02 12.88
C THR A 446 17.39 3.20 12.48
N ALA A 447 17.84 4.43 12.72
CA ALA A 447 17.15 5.62 12.25
C ALA A 447 17.00 5.63 10.70
N ALA A 448 17.91 4.99 9.97
CA ALA A 448 17.81 4.87 8.51
C ALA A 448 16.68 3.92 8.07
N ASP A 449 16.43 2.86 8.83
CA ASP A 449 15.29 1.95 8.59
C ASP A 449 13.98 2.71 8.82
N VAL A 450 13.90 3.48 9.91
CA VAL A 450 12.74 4.34 10.17
C VAL A 450 12.53 5.38 9.07
N ALA A 451 13.59 6.07 8.66
CA ALA A 451 13.52 7.02 7.56
C ALA A 451 13.02 6.38 6.26
N THR A 452 13.46 5.14 5.99
CA THR A 452 13.01 4.36 4.82
C THR A 452 11.51 4.06 4.91
N VAL A 453 11.04 3.53 6.03
CA VAL A 453 9.60 3.25 6.25
C VAL A 453 8.78 4.54 6.18
N ARG A 454 9.26 5.63 6.79
CA ARG A 454 8.60 6.95 6.77
C ARG A 454 8.46 7.51 5.35
N GLN A 455 9.37 7.18 4.44
CA GLN A 455 9.37 7.61 3.05
C GLN A 455 8.60 6.67 2.09
N GLY A 456 7.85 5.70 2.60
CA GLY A 456 7.11 4.76 1.77
C GLY A 456 7.88 3.50 1.43
N GLY A 457 8.92 3.15 2.20
CA GLY A 457 9.67 1.91 2.07
C GLY A 457 10.83 1.93 1.08
N PRO A 458 11.48 0.78 0.86
CA PRO A 458 12.66 0.68 -0.01
C PRO A 458 12.30 0.98 -1.46
N THR A 459 13.04 1.91 -2.07
CA THR A 459 12.88 2.26 -3.48
C THR A 459 13.33 1.08 -4.38
N PRO A 460 12.47 0.59 -5.29
CA PRO A 460 12.77 -0.51 -6.19
C PRO A 460 13.82 -0.10 -7.23
N LEU A 461 14.54 -1.10 -7.77
CA LEU A 461 15.63 -0.88 -8.70
C LEU A 461 15.20 -0.05 -9.92
N ILE A 462 14.03 -0.33 -10.49
CA ILE A 462 13.53 0.38 -11.68
C ILE A 462 13.34 1.87 -11.42
N ALA A 463 12.85 2.27 -10.24
CA ALA A 463 12.70 3.68 -9.90
C ALA A 463 14.07 4.38 -9.79
N LYS A 464 15.11 3.67 -9.34
CA LYS A 464 16.49 4.20 -9.26
C LYS A 464 17.15 4.34 -10.63
N VAL A 465 16.95 3.37 -11.54
CA VAL A 465 17.74 3.26 -12.78
C VAL A 465 17.00 3.71 -14.05
N ALA A 466 15.67 3.80 -14.03
CA ALA A 466 14.89 4.06 -15.26
C ALA A 466 15.23 5.42 -15.88
N ALA A 467 15.27 6.49 -15.09
CA ALA A 467 15.62 7.83 -15.57
C ALA A 467 17.05 7.91 -16.14
N PRO A 468 18.12 7.55 -15.40
CA PRO A 468 19.47 7.60 -15.96
C PRO A 468 19.64 6.64 -17.13
N GLY A 469 19.02 5.45 -17.10
CA GLY A 469 19.05 4.48 -18.18
C GLY A 469 18.37 4.99 -19.46
N ALA A 470 17.21 5.63 -19.35
CA ALA A 470 16.49 6.20 -20.48
C ALA A 470 17.29 7.36 -21.11
N TRP A 471 17.91 8.21 -20.31
CA TRP A 471 18.80 9.26 -20.81
C TRP A 471 20.03 8.70 -21.51
N ALA A 472 20.69 7.69 -20.93
CA ALA A 472 21.81 7.02 -21.59
C ALA A 472 21.40 6.42 -22.95
N GLY A 473 20.22 5.79 -23.02
CA GLY A 473 19.66 5.25 -24.26
C GLY A 473 19.42 6.34 -25.32
N ILE A 474 18.87 7.49 -24.93
CA ILE A 474 18.68 8.64 -25.83
C ILE A 474 20.03 9.14 -26.36
N VAL A 475 21.03 9.28 -25.50
CA VAL A 475 22.39 9.71 -25.91
C VAL A 475 23.00 8.74 -26.91
N VAL A 476 22.89 7.43 -26.66
CA VAL A 476 23.36 6.40 -27.60
C VAL A 476 22.63 6.49 -28.93
N ALA A 477 21.30 6.65 -28.93
CA ALA A 477 20.52 6.78 -30.15
C ALA A 477 20.94 8.02 -30.97
N ILE A 478 21.16 9.16 -30.31
CA ILE A 478 21.66 10.38 -30.95
C ILE A 478 23.04 10.13 -31.57
N ILE A 479 23.96 9.48 -30.85
CA ILE A 479 25.29 9.14 -31.37
C ILE A 479 25.18 8.25 -32.61
N VAL A 480 24.33 7.21 -32.58
CA VAL A 480 24.12 6.32 -33.73
C VAL A 480 23.57 7.07 -34.93
N VAL A 481 22.57 7.95 -34.73
CA VAL A 481 22.01 8.78 -35.80
C VAL A 481 23.08 9.71 -36.38
N LEU A 482 23.89 10.36 -35.55
CA LEU A 482 24.98 11.22 -35.99
C LEU A 482 26.05 10.44 -36.78
N LEU A 483 26.39 9.22 -36.35
CA LEU A 483 27.31 8.34 -37.08
C LEU A 483 26.73 7.94 -38.44
N LEU A 484 25.45 7.58 -38.51
CA LEU A 484 24.77 7.24 -39.76
C LEU A 484 24.72 8.43 -40.73
N ILE A 485 24.38 9.63 -40.23
CA ILE A 485 24.40 10.87 -41.02
C ILE A 485 25.83 11.13 -41.53
N GLY A 486 26.85 10.96 -40.68
CA GLY A 486 28.25 11.12 -41.05
C GLY A 486 28.69 10.12 -42.14
N LEU A 487 28.26 8.86 -42.07
CA LEU A 487 28.53 7.83 -43.07
C LEU A 487 27.85 8.15 -44.41
N ILE A 488 26.59 8.58 -44.39
CA ILE A 488 25.84 9.00 -45.59
C ILE A 488 26.49 10.23 -46.23
N ALA A 489 26.88 11.23 -45.42
CA ALA A 489 27.55 12.42 -45.90
C ALA A 489 28.93 12.10 -46.54
N ARG A 490 29.68 11.16 -45.96
CA ARG A 490 30.94 10.68 -46.55
C ARG A 490 30.72 9.97 -47.89
N ARG A 491 29.73 9.07 -47.99
CA ARG A 491 29.39 8.41 -49.26
C ARG A 491 28.97 9.37 -50.37
N LYS A 492 28.26 10.45 -50.02
CA LYS A 492 27.88 11.50 -50.98
C LYS A 492 29.05 12.37 -51.46
N ARG A 493 30.18 12.40 -50.75
CA ARG A 493 31.39 13.14 -51.17
C ARG A 493 32.36 12.29 -52.01
N SER A 494 32.17 10.97 -52.03
CA SER A 494 33.00 10.03 -52.80
C SER A 494 32.40 9.64 -54.16
N HIS A 495 31.22 10.16 -54.49
CA HIS A 495 30.62 10.21 -55.83
C HIS A 495 30.65 11.66 -56.30
#